data_AF-A0A5C9AV55-F1
#
_entry.id   AF-A0A5C9AV55-F1
#
_cell.length_a   1.000
_cell.length_b   1.000
_cell.length_c   1.000
_cell.angle_alpha   90.00
_cell.angle_beta   90.00
_cell.angle_gamma   90.00
#
_symmetry.space_group_name_H-M   'P 1'
#
loop_
_entity.id
_entity.type
_entity.pdbx_description
1 polymer ?
#
loop_
_entity_poly.entity_id
_entity_poly.type
_entity_poly.pdbx_seq_one_letter_code
_entity_poly.pdbx_strand_id
1 'polypeptide(L)'
;KAREQLLDEMLSSFGRAVWPDMSRGNVMSLKVSDEGLLPKAEDRLSHKKMAEFRSIETEGDGMKSYVATCVSLLLGRRPVCLIDEPEMCLHPPQAYNLGRFIGRFGASRESATLVATHSSHLLRGVIQTAEQVQIVRLTRRDKKFATHLVPASDLAEALSRPTLRAEAVLDGIFAQAVVVVEADGDRLVYQAAWETLHDDFRMDIHFSTVGGAGGIADTCGLYRTLKIPIAVIADLDVIVDCERMSRVLAKLVDDPTVSDALIQSCNQRLA
;
A
#
# COMPACT_ATOMS: atom_id res chain seq x y z
N LYS A 1 17.65 17.89 -13.79
CA LYS A 1 16.98 17.31 -12.60
C LYS A 1 15.63 16.65 -12.89
N ALA A 2 14.50 17.36 -13.00
CA ALA A 2 13.19 16.71 -13.19
C ALA A 2 13.10 15.79 -14.43
N ARG A 3 13.70 16.21 -15.56
CA ARG A 3 13.76 15.38 -16.78
C ARG A 3 14.56 14.08 -16.59
N GLU A 4 15.65 14.14 -15.83
CA GLU A 4 16.49 12.96 -15.54
C GLU A 4 15.75 12.03 -14.57
N GLN A 5 15.12 12.58 -13.52
CA GLN A 5 14.33 11.80 -12.56
C GLN A 5 13.15 11.08 -13.24
N LEU A 6 12.46 11.75 -14.17
CA LEU A 6 11.40 11.11 -14.95
C LEU A 6 11.96 10.01 -15.86
N LEU A 7 13.10 10.24 -16.52
CA LEU A 7 13.75 9.26 -17.37
C LEU A 7 14.14 8.01 -16.58
N ASP A 8 14.85 8.19 -15.47
CA ASP A 8 15.32 7.10 -14.61
C ASP A 8 14.14 6.26 -14.10
N GLU A 9 13.05 6.92 -13.69
CA GLU A 9 11.85 6.23 -13.24
C GLU A 9 11.21 5.42 -14.37
N MET A 10 11.00 6.03 -15.54
CA MET A 10 10.37 5.34 -16.68
C MET A 10 11.20 4.16 -17.21
N LEU A 11 12.53 4.27 -17.19
CA LEU A 11 13.41 3.17 -17.53
C LEU A 11 13.30 2.04 -16.51
N SER A 12 13.27 2.37 -15.22
CA SER A 12 13.18 1.36 -14.16
C SER A 12 11.82 0.65 -14.11
N SER A 13 10.73 1.38 -14.42
CA SER A 13 9.36 0.89 -14.27
C SER A 13 8.76 0.29 -15.54
N PHE A 14 9.16 0.78 -16.72
CA PHE A 14 8.60 0.35 -18.00
C PHE A 14 9.66 -0.13 -19.00
N GLY A 15 10.95 0.08 -18.73
CA GLY A 15 12.01 -0.14 -19.72
C GLY A 15 11.94 0.81 -20.92
N ARG A 16 11.18 1.91 -20.79
CA ARG A 16 10.91 2.87 -21.87
C ARG A 16 11.36 4.26 -21.48
N ALA A 17 11.70 5.07 -22.48
CA ALA A 17 12.06 6.46 -22.25
C ALA A 17 10.88 7.37 -22.60
N VAL A 18 10.62 8.37 -21.75
CA VAL A 18 9.62 9.42 -21.99
C VAL A 18 10.29 10.79 -21.88
N TRP A 19 10.03 11.66 -22.85
CA TRP A 19 10.58 13.03 -22.84
C TRP A 19 9.62 14.04 -23.47
N PRO A 20 9.75 15.32 -23.11
CA PRO A 20 9.01 16.39 -23.78
C PRO A 20 9.60 16.69 -25.17
N ASP A 21 8.73 16.68 -26.18
CA ASP A 21 8.98 17.15 -27.53
C ASP A 21 8.44 18.58 -27.70
N MET A 22 9.33 19.47 -28.12
CA MET A 22 9.07 20.88 -28.39
C MET A 22 9.31 21.23 -29.88
N SER A 23 9.63 20.24 -30.72
CA SER A 23 9.99 20.46 -32.13
C SER A 23 8.86 21.06 -32.97
N ARG A 24 7.61 20.98 -32.50
CA ARG A 24 6.41 21.51 -33.16
C ARG A 24 6.15 22.99 -32.87
N GLY A 25 6.94 23.65 -32.02
CA GLY A 25 6.89 25.10 -31.75
C GLY A 25 5.68 25.57 -30.95
N ASN A 26 4.45 25.23 -31.36
CA ASN A 26 3.19 25.62 -30.72
C ASN A 26 2.51 24.50 -29.92
N VAL A 27 3.00 23.26 -30.02
CA VAL A 27 2.47 22.11 -29.30
C VAL A 27 3.60 21.43 -28.54
N MET A 28 3.43 21.29 -27.23
CA MET A 28 4.25 20.42 -26.40
C MET A 28 3.55 19.06 -26.32
N SER A 29 4.29 18.00 -26.63
CA SER A 29 3.81 16.63 -26.45
C SER A 29 4.85 15.80 -25.73
N LEU A 30 4.44 14.74 -25.03
CA LEU A 30 5.39 13.76 -24.53
C LEU A 30 5.55 12.65 -25.57
N LYS A 31 6.80 12.28 -25.82
CA LYS A 31 7.17 11.21 -26.74
C LYS A 31 7.67 10.01 -25.97
N VAL A 32 7.46 8.84 -26.55
CA VAL A 32 7.81 7.55 -25.96
C VAL A 32 8.72 6.77 -26.91
N SER A 33 9.73 6.13 -26.34
CA SER A 33 10.65 5.22 -27.03
C SER A 33 10.61 3.86 -26.34
N ASP A 34 10.31 2.80 -27.11
CA ASP A 34 10.28 1.42 -26.64
C ASP A 34 11.67 0.87 -26.31
N GLU A 35 12.71 1.41 -26.97
CA GLU A 35 14.09 0.96 -26.78
C GLU A 35 14.72 1.53 -25.50
N GLY A 36 14.01 2.38 -24.75
CA GLY A 36 14.55 3.06 -23.58
C GLY A 36 15.62 4.11 -23.91
N LEU A 37 15.84 4.39 -25.20
CA LEU A 37 16.84 5.34 -25.65
C LEU A 37 16.18 6.69 -25.93
N LEU A 38 16.79 7.75 -25.39
CA LEU A 38 16.45 9.10 -25.78
C LEU A 38 17.07 9.43 -27.15
N PRO A 39 16.38 10.20 -28.00
CA PRO A 39 16.96 10.71 -29.23
C PRO A 39 18.15 11.63 -28.93
N LYS A 40 19.10 11.70 -29.87
CA LYS A 40 20.25 12.61 -29.79
C LYS A 40 19.79 14.06 -29.71
N ALA A 41 20.59 14.92 -29.08
CA ALA A 41 20.24 16.32 -28.90
C ALA A 41 19.96 17.06 -30.22
N GLU A 42 20.74 16.75 -31.26
CA GLU A 42 20.55 17.26 -32.63
C GLU A 42 19.20 16.86 -33.24
N ASP A 43 18.74 15.64 -32.95
CA ASP A 43 17.51 15.08 -33.53
C ASP A 43 16.26 15.70 -32.91
N ARG A 44 16.35 16.13 -31.64
CA ARG A 44 15.23 16.75 -30.90
C ARG A 44 14.80 18.10 -31.47
N LEU A 45 15.64 18.73 -32.26
CA LEU A 45 15.32 19.98 -32.97
C LEU A 45 14.59 19.71 -34.30
N SER A 46 14.64 18.48 -34.82
CA SER A 46 14.01 18.12 -36.08
C SER A 46 12.61 17.57 -35.85
N HIS A 47 11.59 18.33 -36.26
CA HIS A 47 10.21 17.86 -36.26
C HIS A 47 10.04 16.54 -37.03
N LYS A 48 10.75 16.37 -38.15
CA LYS A 48 10.66 15.14 -38.96
C LYS A 48 11.13 13.92 -38.17
N LYS A 49 12.27 14.03 -37.47
CA LYS A 49 12.80 12.93 -36.66
C LYS A 49 11.93 12.68 -35.41
N MET A 50 11.44 13.74 -34.76
CA MET A 50 10.57 13.59 -33.58
C MET A 50 9.17 13.01 -33.93
N ALA A 51 8.72 13.18 -35.17
CA ALA A 51 7.48 12.58 -35.65
C ALA A 51 7.55 11.04 -35.77
N GLU A 52 8.74 10.45 -35.85
CA GLU A 52 8.94 9.00 -35.89
C GLU A 52 8.66 8.34 -34.53
N PHE A 53 8.77 9.09 -33.43
CA PHE A 53 8.47 8.60 -32.09
C PHE A 53 6.98 8.72 -31.78
N ARG A 54 6.46 7.69 -31.09
CA ARG A 54 5.06 7.66 -30.64
C ARG A 54 4.78 8.75 -29.61
N SER A 55 3.55 9.26 -29.64
CA SER A 55 3.05 10.16 -28.61
C SER A 55 2.61 9.37 -27.39
N ILE A 56 2.76 9.93 -26.19
CA ILE A 56 2.17 9.32 -24.99
C ILE A 56 0.64 9.20 -25.10
N GLU A 57 0.01 10.06 -25.89
CA GLU A 57 -1.45 10.03 -26.13
C GLU A 57 -1.93 8.71 -26.75
N THR A 58 -1.03 7.99 -27.43
CA THR A 58 -1.34 6.67 -28.03
C THR A 58 -1.04 5.50 -27.09
N GLU A 59 -0.49 5.76 -25.90
CA GLU A 59 -0.22 4.73 -24.90
C GLU A 59 -1.45 4.47 -24.02
N GLY A 60 -1.43 3.33 -23.31
CA GLY A 60 -2.50 2.93 -22.40
C GLY A 60 -2.66 3.88 -21.22
N ASP A 61 -3.86 3.89 -20.62
CA ASP A 61 -4.23 4.80 -19.53
C ASP A 61 -3.31 4.66 -18.31
N GLY A 62 -2.81 3.45 -18.02
CA GLY A 62 -1.84 3.23 -16.95
C GLY A 62 -0.54 4.03 -17.15
N MET A 63 0.08 3.97 -18.33
CA MET A 63 1.31 4.75 -18.60
C MET A 63 1.04 6.26 -18.58
N LYS A 64 -0.09 6.70 -19.14
CA LYS A 64 -0.48 8.12 -19.12
C LYS A 64 -0.65 8.63 -17.68
N SER A 65 -1.39 7.89 -16.84
CA SER A 65 -1.60 8.22 -15.42
C SER A 65 -0.30 8.22 -14.63
N TYR A 66 0.55 7.21 -14.84
CA TYR A 66 1.87 7.11 -14.21
C TYR A 66 2.73 8.33 -14.49
N VAL A 67 2.91 8.66 -15.78
CA VAL A 67 3.73 9.80 -16.20
C VAL A 67 3.13 11.12 -15.72
N ALA A 68 1.79 11.27 -15.80
CA ALA A 68 1.11 12.46 -15.29
C ALA A 68 1.34 12.66 -13.79
N THR A 69 1.30 11.58 -13.00
CA THR A 69 1.60 11.57 -11.56
C THR A 69 3.05 12.00 -11.32
N CYS A 70 4.02 11.39 -12.00
CA CYS A 70 5.43 11.75 -11.86
C CYS A 70 5.69 13.22 -12.21
N VAL A 71 5.15 13.68 -13.34
CA VAL A 71 5.28 15.08 -13.79
C VAL A 71 4.66 16.04 -12.77
N SER A 72 3.48 15.70 -12.23
CA SER A 72 2.78 16.52 -11.24
C SER A 72 3.58 16.68 -9.94
N LEU A 73 4.24 15.62 -9.48
CA LEU A 73 5.08 15.66 -8.28
C LEU A 73 6.42 16.37 -8.51
N LEU A 74 7.02 16.19 -9.68
CA LEU A 74 8.32 16.80 -9.99
C LEU A 74 8.23 18.29 -10.32
N LEU A 75 7.15 18.72 -10.97
CA LEU A 75 6.98 20.09 -11.48
C LEU A 75 5.89 20.87 -10.75
N GLY A 76 5.13 20.22 -9.87
CA GLY A 76 4.09 20.84 -9.07
C GLY A 76 4.64 22.01 -8.23
N ARG A 77 3.97 23.14 -8.32
CA ARG A 77 4.30 24.35 -7.52
C ARG A 77 3.27 24.65 -6.43
N ARG A 78 2.20 23.85 -6.37
CA ARG A 78 1.12 24.05 -5.40
C ARG A 78 1.50 23.36 -4.08
N PRO A 79 1.13 23.94 -2.93
CA PRO A 79 1.43 23.35 -1.63
C PRO A 79 0.65 22.07 -1.36
N VAL A 80 -0.40 21.79 -2.14
CA VAL A 80 -1.21 20.57 -2.01
C VAL A 80 -1.37 19.92 -3.38
N CYS A 81 -1.04 18.63 -3.44
CA CYS A 81 -1.30 17.75 -4.59
C CYS A 81 -2.33 16.68 -4.18
N LEU A 82 -3.35 16.47 -5.00
CA LEU A 82 -4.37 15.43 -4.80
C LEU A 82 -4.24 14.41 -5.92
N ILE A 83 -4.14 13.15 -5.56
CA ILE A 83 -3.96 12.05 -6.51
C ILE A 83 -4.98 10.97 -6.14
N ASP A 84 -5.84 10.64 -7.10
CA ASP A 84 -6.93 9.68 -6.91
C ASP A 84 -6.65 8.44 -7.74
N GLU A 85 -6.58 7.27 -7.07
CA GLU A 85 -6.30 5.95 -7.64
C GLU A 85 -5.18 5.93 -8.71
N PRO A 86 -3.96 6.43 -8.40
CA PRO A 86 -2.87 6.48 -9.37
C PRO A 86 -2.43 5.11 -9.89
N GLU A 87 -2.73 4.05 -9.15
CA GLU A 87 -2.53 2.65 -9.53
C GLU A 87 -3.47 2.14 -10.63
N MET A 88 -4.53 2.87 -10.96
CA MET A 88 -5.55 2.38 -11.88
C MET A 88 -4.92 2.05 -13.24
N CYS A 89 -5.22 0.86 -13.77
CA CYS A 89 -4.65 0.31 -15.00
C CYS A 89 -3.14 -0.02 -14.95
N LEU A 90 -2.51 -0.05 -13.77
CA LEU A 90 -1.12 -0.49 -13.60
C LEU A 90 -1.04 -1.94 -13.16
N HIS A 91 0.01 -2.63 -13.61
CA HIS A 91 0.37 -3.92 -13.04
C HIS A 91 0.95 -3.74 -11.63
N PRO A 92 0.84 -4.76 -10.74
CA PRO A 92 1.35 -4.67 -9.37
C PRO A 92 2.78 -4.12 -9.20
N PRO A 93 3.78 -4.51 -10.01
CA PRO A 93 5.13 -3.96 -9.88
C PRO A 93 5.20 -2.47 -10.22
N GLN A 94 4.39 -2.01 -11.18
CA GLN A 94 4.31 -0.61 -11.57
C GLN A 94 3.61 0.22 -10.49
N ALA A 95 2.50 -0.27 -9.92
CA ALA A 95 1.83 0.39 -8.79
C ALA A 95 2.78 0.53 -7.59
N TYR A 96 3.55 -0.52 -7.27
CA TYR A 96 4.58 -0.47 -6.24
C TYR A 96 5.67 0.57 -6.54
N ASN A 97 6.20 0.60 -7.76
CA ASN A 97 7.21 1.59 -8.14
C ASN A 97 6.65 3.02 -8.09
N LEU A 98 5.40 3.23 -8.55
CA LEU A 98 4.72 4.51 -8.45
C LEU A 98 4.56 4.95 -7.00
N GLY A 99 4.18 4.02 -6.12
CA GLY A 99 4.14 4.25 -4.68
C GLY A 99 5.49 4.70 -4.13
N ARG A 100 6.61 4.07 -4.55
CA ARG A 100 7.95 4.54 -4.15
C ARG A 100 8.28 5.92 -4.70
N PHE A 101 7.87 6.22 -5.92
CA PHE A 101 8.08 7.53 -6.51
C PHE A 101 7.31 8.61 -5.71
N ILE A 102 6.06 8.33 -5.38
CA ILE A 102 5.23 9.17 -4.50
C ILE A 102 5.89 9.33 -3.12
N GLY A 103 6.39 8.26 -2.50
CA GLY A 103 7.05 8.38 -1.20
C GLY A 103 8.31 9.27 -1.24
N ARG A 104 9.07 9.23 -2.33
CA ARG A 104 10.29 10.06 -2.51
C ARG A 104 10.02 11.52 -2.84
N PHE A 105 8.99 11.81 -3.65
CA PHE A 105 8.77 13.14 -4.23
C PHE A 105 7.43 13.79 -3.83
N GLY A 106 6.57 13.06 -3.13
CA GLY A 106 5.22 13.49 -2.76
C GLY A 106 5.16 14.47 -1.59
N ALA A 107 6.23 14.63 -0.83
CA ALA A 107 6.26 15.56 0.30
C ALA A 107 7.54 16.41 0.28
N SER A 108 7.39 17.67 0.65
CA SER A 108 8.50 18.58 0.93
C SER A 108 8.12 19.48 2.11
N ARG A 109 9.02 20.37 2.52
CA ARG A 109 8.71 21.35 3.58
C ARG A 109 7.55 22.29 3.22
N GLU A 110 7.29 22.49 1.93
CA GLU A 110 6.30 23.44 1.42
C GLU A 110 5.12 22.76 0.72
N SER A 111 5.15 21.43 0.58
CA SER A 111 4.14 20.68 -0.17
C SER A 111 3.77 19.35 0.47
N ALA A 112 2.48 19.04 0.46
CA ALA A 112 1.92 17.75 0.85
C ALA A 112 1.13 17.12 -0.29
N THR A 113 1.22 15.81 -0.42
CA THR A 113 0.42 15.02 -1.36
C THR A 113 -0.57 14.15 -0.60
N LEU A 114 -1.85 14.24 -0.97
CA LEU A 114 -2.90 13.35 -0.49
C LEU A 114 -3.18 12.33 -1.60
N VAL A 115 -3.06 11.06 -1.27
CA VAL A 115 -3.29 9.96 -2.19
C VAL A 115 -4.46 9.13 -1.70
N ALA A 116 -5.50 9.03 -2.53
CA ALA A 116 -6.56 8.04 -2.35
C ALA A 116 -6.16 6.77 -3.13
N THR A 117 -6.23 5.62 -2.48
CA THR A 117 -5.79 4.34 -3.04
C THR A 117 -6.55 3.20 -2.41
N HIS A 118 -6.74 2.13 -3.18
CA HIS A 118 -7.21 0.83 -2.70
C HIS A 118 -6.13 -0.27 -2.90
N SER A 119 -4.91 0.13 -3.27
CA SER A 119 -3.81 -0.79 -3.60
C SER A 119 -2.80 -0.92 -2.48
N SER A 120 -2.65 -2.14 -1.97
CA SER A 120 -1.57 -2.50 -1.05
C SER A 120 -0.20 -2.36 -1.68
N HIS A 121 -0.05 -2.63 -2.97
CA HIS A 121 1.22 -2.47 -3.68
C HIS A 121 1.67 -1.00 -3.68
N LEU A 122 0.76 -0.07 -4.00
CA LEU A 122 1.05 1.36 -3.97
C LEU A 122 1.41 1.81 -2.53
N LEU A 123 0.56 1.47 -1.56
CA LEU A 123 0.78 1.81 -0.15
C LEU A 123 2.13 1.30 0.35
N ARG A 124 2.49 0.05 0.03
CA ARG A 124 3.77 -0.57 0.37
C ARG A 124 4.95 0.21 -0.23
N GLY A 125 4.84 0.65 -1.48
CA GLY A 125 5.84 1.48 -2.13
C GLY A 125 6.03 2.83 -1.42
N VAL A 126 4.92 3.48 -1.06
CA VAL A 126 4.93 4.77 -0.34
C VAL A 126 5.64 4.61 1.01
N ILE A 127 5.18 3.66 1.84
CA ILE A 127 5.74 3.39 3.17
C ILE A 127 7.25 3.14 3.12
N GLN A 128 7.74 2.46 2.08
CA GLN A 128 9.14 2.09 2.00
C GLN A 128 10.08 3.28 1.77
N THR A 129 9.58 4.39 1.23
CA THR A 129 10.44 5.50 0.79
C THR A 129 10.05 6.86 1.35
N ALA A 130 8.82 7.01 1.85
CA ALA A 130 8.37 8.22 2.51
C ALA A 130 9.06 8.37 3.87
N GLU A 131 9.58 9.57 4.15
CA GLU A 131 10.11 9.92 5.49
C GLU A 131 8.99 10.03 6.53
N GLN A 132 7.83 10.55 6.11
CA GLN A 132 6.64 10.69 6.95
C GLN A 132 5.42 10.30 6.13
N VAL A 133 4.62 9.38 6.64
CA VAL A 133 3.36 8.97 6.03
C VAL A 133 2.28 8.89 7.10
N GLN A 134 1.09 9.37 6.77
CA GLN A 134 -0.10 9.25 7.61
C GLN A 134 -1.17 8.52 6.82
N ILE A 135 -1.91 7.65 7.49
CA ILE A 135 -3.03 6.93 6.88
C ILE A 135 -4.32 7.47 7.47
N VAL A 136 -5.23 7.90 6.60
CA VAL A 136 -6.62 8.19 6.96
C VAL A 136 -7.46 7.03 6.44
N ARG A 137 -7.85 6.13 7.34
CA ARG A 137 -8.71 5.01 6.97
C ARG A 137 -10.17 5.47 6.95
N LEU A 138 -10.83 5.23 5.81
CA LEU A 138 -12.25 5.46 5.63
C LEU A 138 -12.98 4.13 5.81
N THR A 139 -13.93 4.07 6.73
CA THR A 139 -14.77 2.88 6.96
C THR A 139 -16.23 3.23 6.78
N ARG A 140 -16.92 2.50 5.91
CA ARG A 140 -18.35 2.72 5.68
C ARG A 140 -19.18 1.87 6.64
N ARG A 141 -20.07 2.51 7.41
CA ARG A 141 -21.06 1.85 8.28
C ARG A 141 -22.42 2.48 8.04
N ASP A 142 -23.44 1.68 7.74
CA ASP A 142 -24.83 2.12 7.56
C ASP A 142 -25.01 3.36 6.65
N LYS A 143 -24.32 3.34 5.49
CA LYS A 143 -24.27 4.43 4.49
C LYS A 143 -23.55 5.72 4.94
N LYS A 144 -22.96 5.77 6.13
CA LYS A 144 -22.09 6.86 6.60
C LYS A 144 -20.62 6.43 6.53
N PHE A 145 -19.72 7.39 6.38
CA PHE A 145 -18.28 7.16 6.47
C PHE A 145 -17.77 7.62 7.83
N ALA A 146 -17.04 6.74 8.51
CA ALA A 146 -16.22 7.06 9.66
C ALA A 146 -14.76 7.16 9.22
N THR A 147 -14.04 8.13 9.78
CA THR A 147 -12.62 8.35 9.47
C THR A 147 -11.77 8.05 10.69
N HIS A 148 -10.65 7.37 10.51
CA HIS A 148 -9.64 7.18 11.54
C HIS A 148 -8.27 7.62 11.00
N LEU A 149 -7.71 8.66 11.62
CA LEU A 149 -6.36 9.12 11.31
C LEU A 149 -5.36 8.33 12.17
N VAL A 150 -4.40 7.69 11.50
CA VAL A 150 -3.26 7.04 12.15
C VAL A 150 -2.07 7.99 12.11
N PRO A 151 -1.52 8.39 13.27
CA PRO A 151 -0.30 9.19 13.34
C PRO A 151 0.89 8.49 12.69
N ALA A 152 1.83 9.28 12.15
CA ALA A 152 3.02 8.74 11.49
C ALA A 152 3.92 7.95 12.44
N SER A 153 3.99 8.34 13.73
CA SER A 153 4.76 7.63 14.76
C SER A 153 4.29 6.19 14.95
N ASP A 154 2.99 6.03 15.13
CA ASP A 154 2.36 4.75 15.47
C ASP A 154 2.45 3.80 14.26
N LEU A 155 2.27 4.36 13.06
CA LEU A 155 2.42 3.63 11.82
C LEU A 155 3.89 3.21 11.58
N ALA A 156 4.85 4.10 11.85
CA ALA A 156 6.27 3.78 11.72
C ALA A 156 6.72 2.70 12.72
N GLU A 157 6.23 2.74 13.95
CA GLU A 157 6.47 1.71 14.96
C GLU A 157 5.86 0.38 14.53
N ALA A 158 4.57 0.37 14.14
CA ALA A 158 3.89 -0.83 13.68
C ALA A 158 4.59 -1.44 12.46
N LEU A 159 5.01 -0.61 11.49
CA LEU A 159 5.68 -1.08 10.28
C LEU A 159 7.20 -1.21 10.45
N SER A 160 7.75 -1.12 11.65
CA SER A 160 9.20 -1.32 11.86
C SER A 160 9.63 -2.76 11.55
N ARG A 161 8.73 -3.73 11.75
CA ARG A 161 8.97 -5.16 11.51
C ARG A 161 8.79 -5.51 10.02
N PRO A 162 9.77 -6.18 9.38
CA PRO A 162 9.66 -6.55 7.96
C PRO A 162 8.44 -7.43 7.64
N THR A 163 8.04 -8.31 8.56
CA THR A 163 6.87 -9.20 8.41
C THR A 163 5.57 -8.41 8.24
N LEU A 164 5.44 -7.27 8.91
CA LEU A 164 4.26 -6.40 8.82
C LEU A 164 4.20 -5.55 7.54
N ARG A 165 5.30 -5.52 6.77
CA ARG A 165 5.36 -4.92 5.43
C ARG A 165 5.10 -5.95 4.32
N ALA A 166 4.81 -7.20 4.68
CA ALA A 166 4.41 -8.21 3.73
C ALA A 166 3.08 -7.79 3.08
N GLU A 167 2.97 -8.08 1.78
CA GLU A 167 1.79 -7.74 0.98
C GLU A 167 0.52 -8.32 1.59
N ALA A 168 0.54 -9.61 1.96
CA ALA A 168 -0.57 -10.30 2.61
C ALA A 168 -0.97 -9.73 3.99
N VAL A 169 -0.17 -8.86 4.61
CA VAL A 169 -0.57 -8.13 5.83
C VAL A 169 -1.13 -6.76 5.45
N LEU A 170 -0.51 -6.07 4.49
CA LEU A 170 -0.97 -4.77 4.03
C LEU A 170 -2.30 -4.82 3.26
N ASP A 171 -2.61 -5.94 2.60
CA ASP A 171 -3.93 -6.18 1.98
C ASP A 171 -5.06 -6.07 3.02
N GLY A 172 -4.83 -6.56 4.24
CA GLY A 172 -5.80 -6.50 5.34
C GLY A 172 -6.19 -5.09 5.76
N ILE A 173 -5.41 -4.06 5.38
CA ILE A 173 -5.75 -2.66 5.66
C ILE A 173 -7.02 -2.22 4.94
N PHE A 174 -7.25 -2.77 3.75
CA PHE A 174 -8.38 -2.45 2.89
C PHE A 174 -9.63 -3.28 3.17
N ALA A 175 -9.51 -4.34 3.98
CA ALA A 175 -10.62 -5.21 4.36
C ALA A 175 -11.54 -4.57 5.43
N GLN A 176 -12.76 -5.12 5.53
CA GLN A 176 -13.71 -4.70 6.58
C GLN A 176 -13.35 -5.31 7.94
N ALA A 177 -12.83 -6.53 7.94
CA ALA A 177 -12.30 -7.24 9.10
C ALA A 177 -11.12 -8.13 8.69
N VAL A 178 -10.29 -8.49 9.65
CA VAL A 178 -9.16 -9.39 9.44
C VAL A 178 -9.24 -10.57 10.40
N VAL A 179 -9.01 -11.77 9.89
CA VAL A 179 -8.77 -12.97 10.69
C VAL A 179 -7.29 -13.33 10.59
N VAL A 180 -6.59 -13.31 11.72
CA VAL A 180 -5.19 -13.71 11.78
C VAL A 180 -5.10 -15.19 12.09
N VAL A 181 -4.36 -15.93 11.26
CA VAL A 181 -4.15 -17.37 11.40
C VAL A 181 -2.65 -17.69 11.41
N GLU A 182 -2.28 -18.81 12.02
CA GLU A 182 -0.87 -19.17 12.18
C GLU A 182 -0.19 -19.59 10.88
N ALA A 183 -0.82 -20.50 10.14
CA ALA A 183 -0.25 -21.11 8.95
C ALA A 183 -1.16 -20.97 7.71
N ASP A 184 -0.56 -21.15 6.53
CA ASP A 184 -1.26 -21.05 5.25
C ASP A 184 -2.32 -22.14 5.05
N GLY A 185 -2.12 -23.32 5.67
CA GLY A 185 -3.11 -24.39 5.70
C GLY A 185 -4.40 -23.96 6.39
N ASP A 186 -4.30 -23.26 7.52
CA ASP A 186 -5.45 -22.73 8.25
C ASP A 186 -6.17 -21.67 7.41
N ARG A 187 -5.40 -20.75 6.82
CA ARG A 187 -5.94 -19.73 5.92
C ARG A 187 -6.80 -20.37 4.84
N LEU A 188 -6.27 -21.38 4.15
CA LEU A 188 -6.97 -22.06 3.07
C LEU A 188 -8.30 -22.66 3.54
N VAL A 189 -8.29 -23.36 4.68
CA VAL A 189 -9.50 -24.02 5.22
C VAL A 189 -10.55 -23.00 5.64
N TYR A 190 -10.17 -22.00 6.45
CA TYR A 190 -11.12 -21.01 6.95
C TYR A 190 -11.62 -20.07 5.86
N GLN A 191 -10.76 -19.69 4.91
CA GLN A 191 -11.16 -18.90 3.75
C GLN A 191 -12.17 -19.67 2.89
N ALA A 192 -11.90 -20.93 2.56
CA ALA A 192 -12.84 -21.75 1.80
C ALA A 192 -14.17 -21.95 2.53
N ALA A 193 -14.13 -22.14 3.85
CA ALA A 193 -15.34 -22.22 4.67
C ALA A 193 -16.12 -20.89 4.63
N TRP A 194 -15.45 -19.75 4.75
CA TRP A 194 -16.08 -18.42 4.68
C TRP A 194 -16.72 -18.15 3.31
N GLU A 195 -16.05 -18.55 2.24
CA GLU A 195 -16.56 -18.41 0.87
C GLU A 195 -17.89 -19.16 0.66
N THR A 196 -18.10 -20.31 1.33
CA THR A 196 -19.38 -21.03 1.27
C THR A 196 -20.52 -20.35 2.03
N LEU A 197 -20.20 -19.45 2.96
CA LEU A 197 -21.16 -18.69 3.79
C LEU A 197 -21.35 -17.25 3.28
N HIS A 198 -20.72 -16.88 2.16
CA HIS A 198 -20.66 -15.49 1.69
C HIS A 198 -22.04 -14.88 1.40
N ASP A 199 -22.99 -15.67 0.90
CA ASP A 199 -24.35 -15.19 0.61
C ASP A 199 -25.13 -14.79 1.88
N ASP A 200 -24.83 -15.46 3.01
CA ASP A 200 -25.42 -15.17 4.32
C ASP A 200 -24.72 -13.98 4.98
N PHE A 201 -23.41 -13.86 4.80
CA PHE A 201 -22.57 -12.83 5.41
C PHE A 201 -21.85 -12.00 4.34
N ARG A 202 -22.44 -10.86 3.98
CA ARG A 202 -21.88 -9.89 3.02
C ARG A 202 -20.79 -9.01 3.64
N MET A 203 -19.78 -9.62 4.23
CA MET A 203 -18.66 -8.94 4.86
C MET A 203 -17.34 -9.38 4.21
N ASP A 204 -16.53 -8.39 3.86
CA ASP A 204 -15.22 -8.62 3.28
C ASP A 204 -14.18 -8.88 4.38
N ILE A 205 -13.79 -10.15 4.52
CA ILE A 205 -12.84 -10.62 5.53
C ILE A 205 -11.54 -11.02 4.84
N HIS A 206 -10.45 -10.42 5.30
CA HIS A 206 -9.11 -10.82 4.88
C HIS A 206 -8.52 -11.84 5.87
N PHE A 207 -8.07 -12.98 5.37
CA PHE A 207 -7.38 -13.98 6.20
C PHE A 207 -5.86 -13.80 6.06
N SER A 208 -5.22 -13.34 7.13
CA SER A 208 -3.80 -12.98 7.14
C SER A 208 -2.99 -14.04 7.90
N THR A 209 -1.97 -14.61 7.24
CA THR A 209 -1.07 -15.60 7.84
C THR A 209 0.14 -14.92 8.45
N VAL A 210 0.60 -15.42 9.60
CA VAL A 210 1.77 -14.86 10.29
C VAL A 210 3.00 -15.76 10.28
N GLY A 211 2.91 -16.96 9.71
CA GLY A 211 4.04 -17.89 9.57
C GLY A 211 4.53 -18.44 10.91
N GLY A 212 3.60 -18.63 11.85
CA GLY A 212 3.84 -19.09 13.22
C GLY A 212 3.33 -18.11 14.29
N ALA A 213 2.96 -18.65 15.45
CA ALA A 213 2.28 -17.93 16.51
C ALA A 213 2.99 -16.68 17.05
N GLY A 214 4.32 -16.57 16.88
CA GLY A 214 5.11 -15.41 17.31
C GLY A 214 4.73 -14.09 16.63
N GLY A 215 4.19 -14.14 15.41
CA GLY A 215 3.79 -12.95 14.65
C GLY A 215 2.37 -12.46 14.90
N ILE A 216 1.54 -13.22 15.64
CA ILE A 216 0.12 -12.89 15.85
C ILE A 216 -0.02 -11.53 16.54
N ALA A 217 0.69 -11.33 17.66
CA ALA A 217 0.53 -10.14 18.50
C ALA A 217 0.91 -8.84 17.76
N ASP A 218 1.98 -8.88 16.95
CA ASP A 218 2.42 -7.71 16.17
C ASP A 218 1.40 -7.36 15.08
N THR A 219 0.91 -8.37 14.37
CA THR A 219 -0.12 -8.20 13.32
C THR A 219 -1.42 -7.67 13.91
N CYS A 220 -1.84 -8.17 15.07
CA CYS A 220 -2.98 -7.62 15.81
C CYS A 220 -2.73 -6.16 16.21
N GLY A 221 -1.50 -5.82 16.63
CA GLY A 221 -1.11 -4.46 16.96
C GLY A 221 -1.24 -3.49 15.79
N LEU A 222 -0.76 -3.87 14.61
CA LEU A 222 -0.91 -3.08 13.37
C LEU A 222 -2.38 -2.83 13.05
N TYR A 223 -3.19 -3.88 12.98
CA TYR A 223 -4.60 -3.76 12.62
C TYR A 223 -5.40 -2.98 13.67
N ARG A 224 -5.07 -3.09 14.97
CA ARG A 224 -5.70 -2.32 16.04
C ARG A 224 -5.36 -0.84 15.93
N THR A 225 -4.12 -0.51 15.59
CA THR A 225 -3.69 0.87 15.32
C THR A 225 -4.51 1.51 14.21
N LEU A 226 -4.88 0.72 13.19
CA LEU A 226 -5.74 1.09 12.06
C LEU A 226 -7.25 0.96 12.36
N LYS A 227 -7.64 0.57 13.59
CA LYS A 227 -9.03 0.29 14.01
C LYS A 227 -9.75 -0.70 13.09
N ILE A 228 -9.04 -1.71 12.62
CA ILE A 228 -9.61 -2.84 11.87
C ILE A 228 -10.14 -3.85 12.89
N PRO A 229 -11.40 -4.32 12.76
CA PRO A 229 -11.90 -5.46 13.53
C PRO A 229 -11.04 -6.69 13.28
N ILE A 230 -10.58 -7.34 14.36
CA ILE A 230 -9.65 -8.48 14.29
C ILE A 230 -10.26 -9.67 15.02
N ALA A 231 -10.11 -10.85 14.42
CA ALA A 231 -10.22 -12.13 15.13
C ALA A 231 -8.91 -12.91 14.95
N VAL A 232 -8.61 -13.80 15.91
CA VAL A 232 -7.43 -14.65 15.85
C VAL A 232 -7.87 -16.10 15.94
N ILE A 233 -7.34 -16.93 15.06
CA ILE A 233 -7.44 -18.38 15.13
C ILE A 233 -6.03 -18.92 15.28
N ALA A 234 -5.79 -19.62 16.39
CA ALA A 234 -4.50 -20.12 16.79
C ALA A 234 -4.66 -21.54 17.32
N ASP A 235 -3.59 -22.31 17.26
CA ASP A 235 -3.53 -23.65 17.84
C ASP A 235 -3.63 -23.56 19.37
N LEU A 236 -4.00 -24.68 20.00
CA LEU A 236 -4.15 -24.74 21.46
C LEU A 236 -2.82 -24.50 22.20
N ASP A 237 -1.67 -24.56 21.51
CA ASP A 237 -0.36 -24.28 22.09
C ASP A 237 -0.24 -22.82 22.58
N VAL A 238 -1.02 -21.89 21.99
CA VAL A 238 -1.09 -20.50 22.44
C VAL A 238 -1.58 -20.41 23.89
N ILE A 239 -2.44 -21.34 24.33
CA ILE A 239 -2.98 -21.38 25.69
C ILE A 239 -1.94 -21.94 26.67
N VAL A 240 -1.08 -22.84 26.20
CA VAL A 240 -0.01 -23.44 26.99
C VAL A 240 1.12 -22.44 27.23
N ASP A 241 1.40 -21.58 26.25
CA ASP A 241 2.38 -20.50 26.34
C ASP A 241 1.74 -19.21 26.90
N CYS A 242 1.70 -19.09 28.23
CA CYS A 242 1.07 -17.94 28.90
C CYS A 242 1.66 -16.58 28.51
N GLU A 243 2.95 -16.51 28.18
CA GLU A 243 3.58 -15.28 27.73
C GLU A 243 3.04 -14.88 26.36
N ARG A 244 2.97 -15.83 25.43
CA ARG A 244 2.39 -15.61 24.10
C ARG A 244 0.92 -15.24 24.18
N MET A 245 0.14 -15.96 24.97
CA MET A 245 -1.28 -15.66 25.20
C MET A 245 -1.46 -14.24 25.72
N SER A 246 -0.68 -13.85 26.73
CA SER A 246 -0.74 -12.50 27.32
C SER A 246 -0.45 -11.41 26.29
N ARG A 247 0.59 -11.59 25.45
CA ARG A 247 0.92 -10.65 24.38
C ARG A 247 -0.21 -10.50 23.36
N VAL A 248 -0.87 -11.59 22.97
CA VAL A 248 -2.01 -11.55 22.04
C VAL A 248 -3.23 -10.90 22.70
N LEU A 249 -3.59 -11.31 23.91
CA LEU A 249 -4.74 -10.76 24.64
C LEU A 249 -4.58 -9.26 24.92
N ALA A 250 -3.39 -8.79 25.29
CA ALA A 250 -3.12 -7.37 25.47
C ALA A 250 -3.40 -6.55 24.20
N LYS A 251 -3.27 -7.17 23.01
CA LYS A 251 -3.54 -6.53 21.72
C LYS A 251 -4.98 -6.73 21.24
N LEU A 252 -5.73 -7.70 21.72
CA LEU A 252 -7.13 -7.93 21.30
C LEU A 252 -8.17 -7.39 22.28
N VAL A 253 -7.87 -7.39 23.57
CA VAL A 253 -8.81 -7.04 24.63
C VAL A 253 -8.48 -5.65 25.15
N ASP A 254 -9.48 -4.76 25.17
CA ASP A 254 -9.35 -3.42 25.74
C ASP A 254 -9.40 -3.44 27.28
N ASP A 255 -10.15 -4.38 27.86
CA ASP A 255 -10.32 -4.51 29.31
C ASP A 255 -9.28 -5.47 29.93
N PRO A 256 -8.33 -4.96 30.73
CA PRO A 256 -7.30 -5.77 31.35
C PRO A 256 -7.87 -6.78 32.37
N THR A 257 -9.03 -6.51 32.97
CA THR A 257 -9.63 -7.42 33.95
C THR A 257 -10.06 -8.74 33.32
N VAL A 258 -10.55 -8.69 32.08
CA VAL A 258 -10.94 -9.88 31.31
C VAL A 258 -9.71 -10.66 30.88
N SER A 259 -8.65 -9.98 30.42
CA SER A 259 -7.40 -10.67 30.05
C SER A 259 -6.74 -11.32 31.26
N ASP A 260 -6.71 -10.64 32.41
CA ASP A 260 -6.07 -11.15 33.63
C ASP A 260 -6.83 -12.36 34.19
N ALA A 261 -8.17 -12.32 34.16
CA ALA A 261 -8.99 -13.47 34.56
C ALA A 261 -8.76 -14.70 33.67
N LEU A 262 -8.63 -14.51 32.35
CA LEU A 262 -8.33 -15.59 31.41
C LEU A 262 -6.93 -16.16 31.65
N ILE A 263 -5.91 -15.32 31.80
CA ILE A 263 -4.53 -15.72 32.09
C ILE A 263 -4.47 -16.49 33.42
N GLN A 264 -5.15 -16.00 34.46
CA GLN A 264 -5.19 -16.65 35.77
C GLN A 264 -5.89 -18.01 35.71
N SER A 265 -7.02 -18.12 34.98
CA SER A 265 -7.72 -19.40 34.81
C SER A 265 -6.89 -20.44 34.06
N CYS A 266 -6.06 -20.02 33.10
CA CYS A 266 -5.16 -20.93 32.38
C CYS A 266 -4.02 -21.40 33.28
N ASN A 267 -3.39 -20.49 34.03
CA ASN A 267 -2.33 -20.81 34.99
C ASN A 267 -2.81 -21.80 36.07
N GLN A 268 -4.04 -21.66 36.55
CA GLN A 268 -4.62 -22.57 37.56
C GLN A 268 -4.92 -23.97 37.03
N ARG A 269 -5.12 -24.15 35.73
CA ARG A 269 -5.44 -25.45 35.11
C ARG A 269 -4.22 -26.19 34.55
N LEU A 270 -3.12 -25.48 34.33
CA LEU A 270 -1.84 -26.04 33.87
C LEU A 270 -0.89 -26.41 35.01
N ALA A 271 -1.16 -25.95 36.24
CA ALA A 271 -0.49 -26.36 37.49
C ALA A 271 -1.11 -27.63 38.07
#